data_AF-A0A6N9U4A9-F1
#
_entry.id   AF-A0A6N9U4A9-F1
#
_cell.length_a   1.000
_cell.length_b   1.000
_cell.length_c   1.000
_cell.angle_alpha   90.00
_cell.angle_beta   90.00
_cell.angle_gamma   90.00
#
_symmetry.space_group_name_H-M   'P 1'
#
loop_
_entity.id
_entity.type
_entity.pdbx_description
1 polymer ?
#
loop_
_entity_poly.entity_id
_entity_poly.type
_entity_poly.pdbx_seq_one_letter_code
_entity_poly.pdbx_strand_id
1 'polypeptide(L)' 'MLRKSSTEESRLTVLHLVQPVEGGVARVVTDLVAAQVRAGLRPVVACPPGGGLAEGAAEAGARVWAW' A
#
# COMPACT_ATOMS: atom_id res chain seq x y z
N MET A 1 9.18 5.42 -34.69
CA MET A 1 9.42 4.49 -33.55
C MET A 1 10.09 5.29 -32.44
N LEU A 2 9.34 5.75 -31.44
CA LEU A 2 9.92 6.36 -30.24
C LEU A 2 9.89 5.31 -29.13
N ARG A 3 11.05 4.72 -28.85
CA ARG A 3 11.26 3.85 -27.70
C ARG A 3 11.45 4.76 -26.48
N LYS A 4 10.35 5.12 -25.82
CA LYS A 4 10.44 5.67 -24.47
C LYS A 4 10.89 4.55 -23.55
N SER A 5 12.04 4.72 -22.91
CA SER A 5 12.59 3.75 -21.97
C SER A 5 11.67 3.65 -20.76
N SER A 6 10.75 2.67 -20.77
CA SER A 6 9.79 2.43 -19.68
C SER A 6 10.42 2.00 -18.35
N THR A 7 11.74 2.05 -18.22
CA THR A 7 12.47 1.65 -17.02
C THR A 7 12.53 2.73 -15.93
N GLU A 8 11.99 3.93 -16.19
CA GLU A 8 11.72 5.00 -15.20
C GLU A 8 10.26 5.52 -15.29
N GLU A 9 9.41 4.93 -16.14
CA GLU A 9 8.14 5.53 -16.58
C GLU A 9 6.97 5.05 -15.70
N SER A 10 6.80 5.74 -14.57
CA SER A 10 5.71 5.64 -13.58
C SER A 10 5.56 4.30 -12.86
N ARG A 11 6.25 4.18 -11.72
CA ARG A 11 6.00 3.17 -10.70
C ARG A 11 4.50 3.14 -10.32
N LEU A 12 3.79 2.06 -10.65
CA LEU A 12 2.34 1.93 -10.42
C LEU A 12 2.00 2.19 -8.95
N THR A 13 1.03 3.07 -8.73
CA THR A 13 0.50 3.41 -7.40
C THR A 13 -0.80 2.65 -7.17
N VAL A 14 -0.92 1.98 -6.03
CA VAL A 14 -2.08 1.15 -5.67
C VAL A 14 -2.71 1.72 -4.40
N LEU A 15 -3.98 2.13 -4.47
CA LEU A 15 -4.74 2.58 -3.31
C LEU A 15 -5.57 1.43 -2.74
N HIS A 16 -5.35 1.10 -1.48
CA HIS A 16 -6.21 0.23 -0.68
C HIS A 16 -7.09 1.12 0.21
N LEU A 17 -8.38 1.19 -0.11
CA LEU A 17 -9.38 1.79 0.79
C LEU A 17 -9.95 0.66 1.65
N VAL A 18 -9.66 0.67 2.95
CA VAL A 18 -9.84 -0.52 3.80
C VAL A 18 -10.62 -0.21 5.07
N GLN A 19 -11.61 -1.05 5.31
CA GLN A 19 -12.32 -1.28 6.57
C GLN A 19 -12.71 -2.78 6.57
N PRO A 20 -12.58 -3.52 7.69
CA PRO A 20 -12.14 -3.13 9.04
C PRO A 20 -10.61 -2.88 9.17
N VAL A 21 -10.19 -2.26 10.29
CA VAL A 21 -8.79 -1.87 10.60
C VAL A 21 -8.07 -2.80 11.58
N GLU A 22 -8.73 -3.90 11.97
CA GLU A 22 -8.17 -4.92 12.85
C GLU A 22 -8.35 -6.34 12.28
N GLY A 23 -7.79 -7.32 13.02
CA GLY A 23 -7.98 -8.73 12.73
C GLY A 23 -7.38 -9.17 11.39
N GLY A 24 -8.08 -10.09 10.71
CA GLY A 24 -7.58 -10.72 9.49
C GLY A 24 -7.36 -9.73 8.34
N VAL A 25 -8.20 -8.71 8.21
CA VAL A 25 -8.08 -7.71 7.15
C VAL A 25 -6.81 -6.87 7.34
N ALA A 26 -6.54 -6.43 8.57
CA ALA A 26 -5.31 -5.71 8.88
C ALA A 26 -4.07 -6.52 8.48
N ARG A 27 -4.02 -7.80 8.87
CA ARG A 27 -2.89 -8.70 8.52
C ARG A 27 -2.73 -8.86 7.01
N VAL A 28 -3.80 -9.18 6.29
CA VAL A 28 -3.74 -9.43 4.84
C VAL A 28 -3.29 -8.18 4.09
N VAL A 29 -3.78 -7.00 4.48
CA VAL A 29 -3.41 -5.75 3.82
C VAL A 29 -1.95 -5.41 4.08
N THR A 30 -1.46 -5.58 5.32
CA THR A 30 -0.03 -5.40 5.64
C THR A 30 0.86 -6.34 4.84
N ASP A 31 0.51 -7.63 4.74
CA ASP A 31 1.26 -8.62 3.96
C ASP A 31 1.27 -8.27 2.45
N LEU A 32 0.12 -7.83 1.94
CA LEU A 32 -0.02 -7.39 0.55
C LEU A 32 0.83 -6.14 0.27
N VAL A 33 0.79 -5.14 1.15
CA VAL A 33 1.62 -3.93 1.06
C VAL A 33 3.09 -4.32 1.00
N ALA A 34 3.56 -5.17 1.90
CA ALA A 34 4.96 -5.61 1.93
C ALA A 34 5.36 -6.30 0.62
N ALA A 35 4.48 -7.14 0.06
CA ALA A 35 4.70 -7.78 -1.23
C ALA A 35 4.75 -6.77 -2.39
N GLN A 36 3.85 -5.78 -2.39
CA GLN A 36 3.80 -4.72 -3.40
C GLN A 36 5.05 -3.83 -3.34
N VAL A 37 5.54 -3.49 -2.15
CA VAL A 37 6.81 -2.76 -1.99
C VAL A 37 7.98 -3.56 -2.56
N ARG A 38 8.09 -4.86 -2.26
CA ARG A 38 9.12 -5.74 -2.84
C ARG A 38 9.02 -5.87 -4.36
N ALA A 39 7.80 -5.80 -4.92
CA ALA A 39 7.56 -5.78 -6.36
C ALA A 39 7.84 -4.40 -6.99
N GLY A 40 8.29 -3.42 -6.20
CA GLY A 40 8.59 -2.08 -6.68
C GLY A 40 7.36 -1.23 -6.93
N LEU A 41 6.20 -1.50 -6.32
CA LEU A 41 4.99 -0.67 -6.44
C LEU A 41 4.96 0.48 -5.42
N ARG A 42 3.98 1.38 -5.52
CA ARG A 42 3.73 2.47 -4.55
C ARG A 42 2.38 2.27 -3.85
N PRO A 43 2.31 1.43 -2.80
CA PRO A 43 1.07 1.27 -2.06
C PRO A 43 0.72 2.52 -1.25
N VAL A 44 -0.57 2.83 -1.25
CA VAL A 44 -1.22 3.82 -0.39
C VAL A 44 -2.36 3.11 0.33
N VAL A 45 -2.46 3.27 1.65
CA VAL A 45 -3.55 2.72 2.45
C VAL A 45 -4.36 3.86 3.03
N ALA A 46 -5.66 3.87 2.76
CA ALA A 46 -6.61 4.78 3.37
C ALA A 46 -7.55 3.98 4.28
N CYS A 47 -7.53 4.29 5.57
CA CYS A 47 -8.34 3.60 6.58
C CYS A 47 -8.77 4.58 7.69
N PRO A 48 -9.89 4.33 8.39
CA PRO A 48 -10.25 5.15 9.54
C PRO A 48 -9.29 4.94 10.71
N PRO A 49 -9.27 5.87 11.68
CA PRO A 49 -8.39 5.77 12.83
C PRO A 49 -8.71 4.55 13.71
N GLY A 50 -7.68 4.08 14.43
CA GLY A 50 -7.79 2.94 15.34
C GLY A 50 -7.31 1.62 14.74
N GLY A 51 -7.24 0.59 15.58
CA GLY A 51 -6.68 -0.71 15.21
C GLY A 51 -5.18 -0.67 14.89
N GLY A 52 -4.69 -1.72 14.23
CA GLY A 52 -3.26 -1.90 13.90
C GLY A 52 -2.93 -1.72 12.41
N LEU A 53 -3.93 -1.51 11.55
CA LEU A 53 -3.72 -1.46 10.11
C LEU A 53 -2.85 -0.26 9.68
N ALA A 54 -3.10 0.94 10.21
CA ALA A 54 -2.37 2.13 9.81
C ALA A 54 -0.86 2.01 10.12
N GLU A 55 -0.53 1.58 11.34
CA GLU A 55 0.85 1.38 11.78
C GLU A 55 1.53 0.26 10.97
N GLY A 56 0.92 -0.92 10.89
CA GLY A 56 1.48 -2.05 10.15
C GLY A 56 1.66 -1.77 8.65
N ALA A 57 0.74 -1.02 8.01
CA ALA A 57 0.88 -0.63 6.62
C ALA A 57 2.03 0.39 6.41
N ALA A 58 2.21 1.33 7.33
CA ALA A 58 3.31 2.29 7.28
C ALA A 58 4.67 1.58 7.46
N GLU A 59 4.77 0.67 8.44
CA GLU A 59 5.96 -0.16 8.66
C GLU A 59 6.29 -1.04 7.44
N ALA A 60 5.27 -1.57 6.77
CA ALA A 60 5.42 -2.33 5.53
C ALA A 60 5.78 -1.46 4.30
N GLY A 61 5.82 -0.14 4.44
CA GLY A 61 6.29 0.81 3.42
C GLY A 61 5.20 1.48 2.58
N ALA A 62 3.93 1.42 2.98
CA ALA A 62 2.87 2.22 2.36
C ALA A 62 2.88 3.67 2.87
N ARG A 63 2.35 4.57 2.05
CA ARG A 63 1.84 5.86 2.55
C ARG A 63 0.45 5.64 3.14
N VAL A 64 0.17 6.21 4.31
CA VAL A 64 -1.12 6.04 4.99
C VAL A 64 -1.89 7.35 5.06
N TRP A 65 -3.21 7.28 4.89
CA TRP A 65 -4.14 8.40 5.06
C TRP A 65 -5.31 7.99 5.96
N ALA A 66 -5.60 8.80 6.97
CA ALA A 66 -6.81 8.67 7.76
C ALA A 66 -8.01 9.29 7.01
N TRP A 67 -9.18 8.66 7.08
CA TRP A 67 -10.46 9.21 6.61
C TRP A 67 -11.60 8.89 7.56
#